data_AF-A0A1V9X7T1-F1
#
_entry.id   AF-A0A1V9X7T1-F1
#
_cell.length_a   1.000
_cell.length_b   1.000
_cell.length_c   1.000
_cell.angle_alpha   90.00
_cell.angle_beta   90.00
_cell.angle_gamma   90.00
#
_symmetry.space_group_name_H-M   'P 1'
#
loop_
_entity.id
_entity.type
_entity.pdbx_description
1 polymer ?
#
loop_
_entity_poly.entity_id
_entity_poly.type
_entity_poly.pdbx_seq_one_letter_code
_entity_poly.pdbx_strand_id
1 'polypeptide(L)'
;MESFHVLGLVMLVFVVLPELDVVKAAMLTNCMCFLPAFFGMLSHYHGEEKRALRVLLDFFCVCAQAVGFVVWPFLVESDRAWTIPVACLLVSCRWWENYVDKRSPFGFIAKFGAMKDDLRKSRYFLYIFIASWKVLLIFCSMLLVNTITMENVVDLLRSFGKAFRSHKIMIVQVYQRVFDHLPADIPTASPLDDDISLLTFEWTPLIVALIQICAAHLCYVTSKFACKICIQGFSFAFPISLTIPVCISLLIASCGIRFEDVCFFEGWLPKYLFWKCPTGDFFQDFFTSQHTWLWLICLLSQTWIAVHILTPKSDRLSSTEKLFVCPMYVGTLIDQSLAFNRRRDDEGELKSDELALDGTEDYETMYETISESSDKDKKKAAPSTVKASDHVTKIYACATMWHETTDEMIQMLKSIMRMDEDQCARRNAQKYLRIVDPDYYEFEVHVFFDDAFEWSDHSDEDRVVNRFVTTLVKVSSTGRSSVEAFLIAERCRRV
;
A
#
# COMPACT_ATOMS: atom_id res chain seq x y z
N MET A 1 -18.86 -3.94 -2.12
CA MET A 1 -17.59 -3.34 -2.60
C MET A 1 -16.69 -4.36 -3.28
N GLU A 2 -16.30 -5.46 -2.63
CA GLU A 2 -15.38 -6.44 -3.25
C GLU A 2 -15.92 -7.09 -4.54
N SER A 3 -17.20 -7.46 -4.59
CA SER A 3 -17.84 -7.99 -5.81
C SER A 3 -17.85 -6.96 -6.94
N PHE A 4 -18.12 -5.68 -6.63
CA PHE A 4 -18.09 -4.60 -7.61
C PHE A 4 -16.70 -4.43 -8.20
N HIS A 5 -15.66 -4.42 -7.37
CA HIS A 5 -14.28 -4.39 -7.85
C HIS A 5 -13.97 -5.55 -8.79
N VAL A 6 -14.37 -6.78 -8.46
CA VAL A 6 -14.14 -7.93 -9.35
C VAL A 6 -14.86 -7.80 -10.68
N LEU A 7 -16.15 -7.41 -10.67
CA LEU A 7 -16.91 -7.17 -11.89
C LEU A 7 -16.27 -6.09 -12.75
N GLY A 8 -15.85 -4.97 -12.14
CA GLY A 8 -15.13 -3.91 -12.82
C GLY A 8 -13.81 -4.38 -13.43
N LEU A 9 -13.04 -5.20 -12.72
CA LEU A 9 -11.78 -5.75 -13.21
C LEU A 9 -11.98 -6.69 -14.42
N VAL A 10 -13.02 -7.54 -14.37
CA VAL A 10 -13.35 -8.44 -15.49
C VAL A 10 -13.83 -7.64 -16.70
N MET A 11 -14.68 -6.62 -16.50
CA MET A 11 -15.09 -5.72 -17.59
C MET A 11 -13.90 -4.96 -18.17
N LEU A 12 -12.98 -4.47 -17.33
CA LEU A 12 -11.77 -3.79 -17.77
C LEU A 12 -10.92 -4.72 -18.66
N VAL A 13 -10.61 -5.92 -18.19
CA VAL A 13 -9.68 -6.83 -18.88
C VAL A 13 -10.26 -7.48 -20.13
N PHE A 14 -11.52 -7.92 -20.09
CA PHE A 14 -12.11 -8.71 -21.18
C PHE A 14 -12.95 -7.90 -22.16
N VAL A 15 -13.36 -6.68 -21.81
CA VAL A 15 -14.22 -5.85 -22.67
C VAL A 15 -13.55 -4.55 -23.07
N VAL A 16 -12.97 -3.82 -22.11
CA VAL A 16 -12.43 -2.47 -22.37
C VAL A 16 -11.03 -2.52 -23.00
N LEU A 17 -10.07 -3.20 -22.36
CA LEU A 17 -8.68 -3.24 -22.82
C LEU A 17 -8.50 -3.81 -24.24
N PRO A 18 -9.24 -4.85 -24.69
CA PRO A 18 -9.10 -5.39 -26.05
C PRO A 18 -9.52 -4.41 -27.16
N GLU A 19 -10.38 -3.44 -26.86
CA GLU A 19 -10.87 -2.44 -27.82
C GLU A 19 -9.93 -1.23 -27.93
N LEU A 20 -8.99 -1.08 -26.99
CA LEU A 20 -8.08 0.04 -26.89
C LEU A 20 -6.70 -0.28 -27.48
N ASP A 21 -6.04 0.72 -28.07
CA ASP A 21 -4.60 0.66 -28.29
C ASP A 21 -3.85 0.74 -26.96
N VAL A 22 -2.60 0.29 -26.98
CA VAL A 22 -1.79 0.13 -25.75
C VAL A 22 -1.56 1.44 -25.02
N VAL A 23 -1.50 2.57 -25.74
CA VAL A 23 -1.24 3.89 -25.17
C VAL A 23 -2.50 4.41 -24.50
N LYS A 24 -3.66 4.39 -25.18
CA LYS A 24 -4.96 4.73 -24.58
C LYS A 24 -5.29 3.84 -23.38
N ALA A 25 -5.00 2.54 -23.48
CA ALA A 25 -5.17 1.59 -22.38
C ALA A 25 -4.35 1.99 -21.14
N ALA A 26 -3.07 2.32 -21.31
CA ALA A 26 -2.21 2.77 -20.22
C ALA A 26 -2.69 4.11 -19.64
N MET A 27 -3.10 5.07 -20.48
CA MET A 27 -3.63 6.37 -20.04
C MET A 27 -4.93 6.23 -19.23
N LEU A 28 -5.80 5.30 -19.62
CA LEU A 28 -7.07 5.04 -18.94
C LEU A 28 -6.88 4.60 -17.47
N THR A 29 -5.77 3.92 -17.16
CA THR A 29 -5.50 3.45 -15.78
C THR A 29 -5.42 4.59 -14.76
N ASN A 30 -5.08 5.82 -15.19
CA ASN A 30 -5.06 7.00 -14.32
C ASN A 30 -6.46 7.56 -14.00
N CYS A 31 -7.50 7.04 -14.63
CA CYS A 31 -8.91 7.43 -14.40
C CYS A 31 -9.64 6.48 -13.43
N MET A 32 -8.90 5.59 -12.76
CA MET A 32 -9.46 4.52 -11.92
C MET A 32 -9.70 4.95 -10.46
N CYS A 33 -9.52 6.23 -10.10
CA CYS A 33 -9.49 6.68 -8.71
C CYS A 33 -10.65 7.61 -8.31
N PHE A 34 -11.77 7.54 -9.03
CA PHE A 34 -12.98 8.34 -8.76
C PHE A 34 -13.54 8.16 -7.34
N LEU A 35 -13.80 6.93 -6.88
CA LEU A 35 -14.32 6.71 -5.52
C LEU A 35 -13.35 7.16 -4.42
N PRO A 36 -12.04 6.86 -4.50
CA PRO A 36 -11.04 7.49 -3.64
C PRO A 36 -11.14 9.02 -3.58
N ALA A 37 -11.25 9.70 -4.72
CA ALA A 37 -11.40 11.14 -4.79
C ALA A 37 -12.68 11.62 -4.09
N PHE A 38 -13.81 10.95 -4.40
CA PHE A 38 -15.12 11.32 -3.88
C PHE A 38 -15.24 11.11 -2.37
N PHE A 39 -14.81 9.96 -1.86
CA PHE A 39 -14.83 9.69 -0.43
C PHE A 39 -13.79 10.52 0.33
N GLY A 40 -12.61 10.76 -0.26
CA GLY A 40 -11.60 11.64 0.32
C GLY A 40 -12.12 13.06 0.54
N MET A 41 -12.79 13.63 -0.46
CA MET A 41 -13.42 14.95 -0.37
C MET A 41 -14.40 15.03 0.81
N LEU A 42 -15.20 13.98 1.00
CA LEU A 42 -16.24 13.92 2.02
C LEU A 42 -15.71 13.50 3.40
N SER A 43 -14.49 12.95 3.51
CA SER A 43 -13.94 12.47 4.78
C SER A 43 -13.36 13.59 5.66
N HIS A 44 -13.12 14.77 5.10
CA HIS A 44 -12.53 15.91 5.80
C HIS A 44 -13.37 16.38 7.01
N TYR A 45 -12.74 16.51 8.18
CA TYR A 45 -13.41 16.85 9.45
C TYR A 45 -13.09 18.28 9.93
N HIS A 46 -13.87 18.80 10.88
CA HIS A 46 -13.84 20.21 11.28
C HIS A 46 -12.55 20.72 11.94
N GLY A 47 -11.64 19.83 12.35
CA GLY A 47 -10.39 20.18 13.06
C GLY A 47 -9.13 20.13 12.19
N GLU A 48 -9.28 19.93 10.87
CA GLU A 48 -8.15 19.74 9.96
C GLU A 48 -7.60 21.09 9.42
N GLU A 49 -6.27 21.23 9.39
CA GLU A 49 -5.63 22.43 8.86
C GLU A 49 -5.90 22.61 7.36
N LYS A 50 -6.19 23.86 6.95
CA LYS A 50 -6.47 24.24 5.55
C LYS A 50 -7.58 23.38 4.91
N ARG A 51 -8.54 22.89 5.70
CA ARG A 51 -9.67 22.06 5.24
C ARG A 51 -10.32 22.58 3.96
N ALA A 52 -10.65 23.88 3.91
CA ALA A 52 -11.33 24.47 2.76
C ALA A 52 -10.52 24.34 1.46
N LEU A 53 -9.20 24.53 1.54
CA LEU A 53 -8.29 24.37 0.39
C LEU A 53 -8.21 22.90 -0.05
N ARG A 54 -8.10 21.96 0.90
CA ARG A 54 -8.03 20.52 0.59
C ARG A 54 -9.33 20.03 -0.06
N VAL A 55 -10.49 20.42 0.48
CA VAL A 55 -11.81 20.10 -0.10
C VAL A 55 -11.96 20.68 -1.51
N LEU A 56 -11.47 21.90 -1.74
CA LEU A 56 -11.50 22.53 -3.07
C LEU A 56 -10.60 21.81 -4.08
N LEU A 57 -9.41 21.38 -3.67
CA LEU A 57 -8.51 20.59 -4.53
C LEU A 57 -9.08 19.20 -4.81
N ASP A 58 -9.66 18.54 -3.81
CA ASP A 58 -10.35 17.27 -3.97
C ASP A 58 -11.55 17.39 -4.92
N PHE A 59 -12.30 18.49 -4.86
CA PHE A 59 -13.38 18.76 -5.80
C PHE A 59 -12.87 18.83 -7.25
N PHE A 60 -11.76 19.54 -7.50
CA PHE A 60 -11.13 19.54 -8.83
C PHE A 60 -10.65 18.15 -9.25
N CYS A 61 -10.15 17.33 -8.31
CA CYS A 61 -9.74 15.97 -8.60
C CYS A 61 -10.92 15.05 -8.96
N VAL A 62 -12.05 15.17 -8.26
CA VAL A 62 -13.30 14.47 -8.59
C VAL A 62 -13.76 14.85 -9.99
N CYS A 63 -13.76 16.14 -10.32
CA CYS A 63 -14.11 16.64 -11.65
C CYS A 63 -13.16 16.09 -12.73
N ALA A 64 -11.84 16.13 -12.50
CA ALA A 64 -10.84 15.58 -13.41
C ALA A 64 -11.06 14.09 -13.70
N GLN A 65 -11.30 13.28 -12.65
CA GLN A 65 -11.59 11.86 -12.80
C GLN A 65 -12.93 11.61 -13.53
N ALA A 66 -13.95 12.42 -13.26
CA ALA A 66 -15.25 12.34 -13.94
C ALA A 66 -15.17 12.72 -15.42
N VAL A 67 -14.29 13.66 -15.80
CA VAL A 67 -14.04 14.01 -17.21
C VAL A 67 -13.54 12.79 -17.98
N GLY A 68 -12.71 11.94 -17.36
CA GLY A 68 -12.30 10.67 -17.95
C GLY A 68 -13.49 9.78 -18.33
N PHE A 69 -14.55 9.73 -17.54
CA PHE A 69 -15.74 8.91 -17.82
C PHE A 69 -16.52 9.36 -19.04
N VAL A 70 -16.49 10.65 -19.35
CA VAL A 70 -17.20 11.23 -20.48
C VAL A 70 -16.34 11.17 -21.72
N VAL A 71 -15.08 11.61 -21.62
CA VAL A 71 -14.22 11.76 -22.80
C VAL A 71 -13.79 10.41 -23.35
N TRP A 72 -13.34 9.46 -22.52
CA TRP A 72 -12.82 8.18 -23.03
C TRP A 72 -13.81 7.42 -23.92
N PRO A 73 -15.11 7.32 -23.59
CA PRO A 73 -16.08 6.73 -24.51
C PRO A 73 -16.20 7.41 -25.88
N PHE A 74 -16.04 8.74 -25.96
CA PHE A 74 -16.05 9.45 -27.25
C PHE A 74 -14.76 9.24 -28.05
N LEU A 75 -13.65 8.89 -27.40
CA LEU A 75 -12.36 8.65 -28.05
C LEU A 75 -12.19 7.23 -28.61
N VAL A 76 -13.12 6.36 -28.26
CA VAL A 76 -13.12 4.96 -28.66
C VAL A 76 -14.27 4.78 -29.63
N GLU A 77 -13.95 4.63 -30.90
CA GLU A 77 -14.91 4.32 -31.96
C GLU A 77 -15.34 2.84 -31.88
N SER A 78 -16.03 2.48 -30.80
CA SER A 78 -16.55 1.12 -30.57
C SER A 78 -17.93 1.17 -29.94
N ASP A 79 -18.83 0.28 -30.36
CA ASP A 79 -20.20 0.16 -29.83
C ASP A 79 -20.22 -0.17 -28.32
N ARG A 80 -19.11 -0.67 -27.79
CA ARG A 80 -18.94 -1.05 -26.38
C ARG A 80 -18.26 0.04 -25.52
N ALA A 81 -18.02 1.23 -26.07
CA ALA A 81 -17.34 2.32 -25.37
C ALA A 81 -18.03 2.76 -24.06
N TRP A 82 -19.35 2.58 -23.92
CA TRP A 82 -20.10 2.86 -22.69
C TRP A 82 -19.67 2.02 -21.49
N THR A 83 -18.99 0.89 -21.71
CA THR A 83 -18.50 0.01 -20.64
C THR A 83 -17.30 0.58 -19.89
N ILE A 84 -16.59 1.54 -20.47
CA ILE A 84 -15.41 2.21 -19.89
C ILE A 84 -15.73 2.88 -18.55
N PRO A 85 -16.68 3.85 -18.48
CA PRO A 85 -16.99 4.53 -17.23
C PRO A 85 -17.49 3.58 -16.14
N VAL A 86 -18.26 2.55 -16.53
CA VAL A 86 -18.75 1.52 -15.62
C VAL A 86 -17.59 0.72 -15.04
N ALA A 87 -16.66 0.26 -15.87
CA ALA A 87 -15.46 -0.46 -15.42
C ALA A 87 -14.61 0.40 -14.47
N CYS A 88 -14.34 1.66 -14.82
CA CYS A 88 -13.53 2.55 -14.00
C CYS A 88 -14.16 2.82 -12.63
N LEU A 89 -15.47 3.08 -12.58
CA LEU A 89 -16.20 3.28 -11.32
C LEU A 89 -16.16 2.02 -10.45
N LEU A 90 -16.43 0.85 -11.05
CA LEU A 90 -16.44 -0.42 -10.33
C LEU A 90 -15.05 -0.81 -9.80
N VAL A 91 -13.98 -0.61 -10.59
CA VAL A 91 -12.59 -0.84 -10.14
C VAL A 91 -12.25 0.07 -8.96
N SER A 92 -12.64 1.35 -9.01
CA SER A 92 -12.38 2.32 -7.93
C SER A 92 -12.99 1.91 -6.58
N CYS A 93 -13.99 1.00 -6.57
CA CYS A 93 -14.58 0.46 -5.35
C CYS A 93 -13.59 -0.31 -4.48
N ARG A 94 -12.40 -0.68 -4.99
CA ARG A 94 -11.41 -1.43 -4.22
C ARG A 94 -10.89 -0.67 -3.01
N TRP A 95 -10.65 0.63 -3.16
CA TRP A 95 -9.85 1.41 -2.22
C TRP A 95 -10.68 2.29 -1.27
N TRP A 96 -12.00 2.12 -1.28
CA TRP A 96 -12.91 2.93 -0.46
C TRP A 96 -12.53 3.01 1.02
N GLU A 97 -12.07 1.89 1.61
CA GLU A 97 -11.71 1.80 3.03
C GLU A 97 -10.63 2.83 3.42
N ASN A 98 -9.72 3.13 2.50
CA ASN A 98 -8.63 4.06 2.80
C ASN A 98 -9.08 5.53 2.81
N TYR A 99 -10.24 5.85 2.23
CA TYR A 99 -10.70 7.21 2.00
C TYR A 99 -11.94 7.59 2.84
N VAL A 100 -12.29 6.80 3.85
CA VAL A 100 -13.41 7.07 4.77
C VAL A 100 -12.92 7.27 6.21
N ASP A 101 -13.44 8.31 6.88
CA ASP A 101 -13.18 8.62 8.29
C ASP A 101 -14.50 8.70 9.06
N LYS A 102 -14.53 8.12 10.27
CA LYS A 102 -15.65 8.17 11.22
C LYS A 102 -15.95 9.58 11.73
N ARG A 103 -14.97 10.50 11.67
CA ARG A 103 -15.10 11.92 12.08
C ARG A 103 -15.72 12.80 11.01
N SER A 104 -16.06 12.25 9.84
CA SER A 104 -16.68 12.99 8.74
C SER A 104 -18.00 13.65 9.18
N PRO A 105 -18.29 14.89 8.73
CA PRO A 105 -19.59 15.53 8.97
C PRO A 105 -20.75 14.82 8.25
N PHE A 106 -20.46 14.02 7.22
CA PHE A 106 -21.48 13.30 6.47
C PHE A 106 -21.79 11.96 7.13
N GLY A 107 -23.03 11.80 7.63
CA GLY A 107 -23.42 10.63 8.40
C GLY A 107 -23.25 9.28 7.68
N PHE A 108 -23.35 9.24 6.35
CA PHE A 108 -23.09 8.01 5.60
C PHE A 108 -21.59 7.67 5.55
N ILE A 109 -20.71 8.64 5.32
CA ILE A 109 -19.24 8.42 5.36
C ILE A 109 -18.79 8.03 6.76
N ALA A 110 -19.34 8.67 7.79
CA ALA A 110 -19.05 8.32 9.18
C ALA A 110 -19.42 6.86 9.49
N LYS A 111 -20.57 6.38 9.00
CA LYS A 111 -20.97 4.95 9.11
C LYS A 111 -20.01 4.02 8.39
N PHE A 112 -19.58 4.36 7.17
CA PHE A 112 -18.57 3.58 6.44
C PHE A 112 -17.22 3.57 7.18
N GLY A 113 -16.84 4.69 7.81
CA GLY A 113 -15.67 4.78 8.68
C GLY A 113 -15.76 3.89 9.92
N ALA A 114 -16.92 3.81 10.57
CA ALA A 114 -17.13 2.89 11.68
C ALA A 114 -17.07 1.42 11.23
N MET A 115 -17.71 1.09 10.10
CA MET A 115 -17.67 -0.26 9.52
C MET A 115 -16.25 -0.69 9.15
N LYS A 116 -15.42 0.24 8.66
CA LYS A 116 -13.98 0.00 8.40
C LYS A 116 -13.24 -0.45 9.67
N ASP A 117 -13.47 0.22 10.79
CA ASP A 117 -12.79 -0.10 12.06
C ASP A 117 -13.17 -1.51 12.55
N ASP A 118 -14.43 -1.93 12.38
CA ASP A 118 -14.88 -3.28 12.69
C ASP A 118 -14.26 -4.33 11.75
N LEU A 119 -14.26 -4.06 10.44
CA LEU A 119 -13.64 -4.93 9.43
C LEU A 119 -12.15 -5.16 9.69
N ARG A 120 -11.44 -4.18 10.28
CA ARG A 120 -10.02 -4.30 10.60
C ARG A 120 -9.74 -5.47 11.56
N LYS A 121 -10.62 -5.73 12.53
CA LYS A 121 -10.43 -6.77 13.56
C LYS A 121 -10.58 -8.18 13.01
N SER A 122 -11.53 -8.40 12.09
CA SER A 122 -11.87 -9.72 11.55
C SER A 122 -11.32 -9.97 10.14
N ARG A 123 -10.46 -9.08 9.64
CA ARG A 123 -10.07 -9.01 8.24
C ARG A 123 -9.50 -10.31 7.68
N TYR A 124 -8.51 -10.90 8.35
CA TYR A 124 -7.85 -12.11 7.84
C TYR A 124 -8.81 -13.28 7.72
N PHE A 125 -9.68 -13.45 8.72
CA PHE A 125 -10.70 -14.48 8.69
C PHE A 125 -11.69 -14.25 7.54
N LEU A 126 -12.17 -13.02 7.36
CA LEU A 126 -13.06 -12.66 6.25
C LEU A 126 -12.39 -12.88 4.88
N TYR A 127 -11.09 -12.59 4.75
CA TYR A 127 -10.37 -12.70 3.49
C TYR A 127 -10.18 -14.14 3.02
N ILE A 128 -10.28 -15.15 3.89
CA ILE A 128 -10.33 -16.56 3.47
C ILE A 128 -11.56 -16.80 2.58
N PHE A 129 -12.74 -16.36 3.03
CA PHE A 129 -13.97 -16.51 2.28
C PHE A 129 -14.05 -15.56 1.07
N ILE A 130 -13.62 -14.31 1.25
CA ILE A 130 -13.62 -13.32 0.17
C ILE A 130 -12.68 -13.74 -0.96
N ALA A 131 -11.52 -14.34 -0.67
CA ALA A 131 -10.61 -14.81 -1.71
C ALA A 131 -11.27 -15.89 -2.58
N SER A 132 -11.86 -16.92 -1.98
CA SER A 132 -12.60 -17.96 -2.71
C SER A 132 -13.77 -17.38 -3.50
N TRP A 133 -14.53 -16.44 -2.90
CA TRP A 133 -15.62 -15.75 -3.57
C TRP A 133 -15.15 -14.93 -4.78
N LYS A 134 -14.03 -14.21 -4.66
CA LYS A 134 -13.45 -13.44 -5.76
C LYS A 134 -13.02 -14.33 -6.91
N VAL A 135 -12.37 -15.47 -6.62
CA VAL A 135 -11.96 -16.43 -7.66
C VAL A 135 -13.17 -16.97 -8.41
N LEU A 136 -14.21 -17.38 -7.67
CA LEU A 136 -15.47 -17.84 -8.27
C LEU A 136 -16.10 -16.74 -9.14
N LEU A 137 -16.17 -15.51 -8.63
CA LEU A 137 -16.80 -14.40 -9.34
C LEU A 137 -16.02 -13.98 -10.58
N ILE A 138 -14.67 -13.97 -10.54
CA ILE A 138 -13.83 -13.76 -11.73
C ILE A 138 -14.15 -14.81 -12.77
N PHE A 139 -14.16 -16.10 -12.39
CA PHE A 139 -14.41 -17.20 -13.31
C PHE A 139 -15.81 -17.13 -13.94
N CYS A 140 -16.86 -16.97 -13.12
CA CYS A 140 -18.23 -16.86 -13.60
C CYS A 140 -18.45 -15.63 -14.49
N SER A 141 -17.88 -14.48 -14.12
CA SER A 141 -18.02 -13.25 -14.90
C SER A 141 -17.23 -13.33 -16.21
N MET A 142 -16.05 -13.95 -16.20
CA MET A 142 -15.27 -14.21 -17.42
C MET A 142 -16.04 -15.12 -18.38
N LEU A 143 -16.66 -16.20 -17.89
CA LEU A 143 -17.52 -17.04 -18.72
C LEU A 143 -18.72 -16.26 -19.27
N LEU A 144 -19.37 -15.44 -18.45
CA LEU A 144 -20.50 -14.60 -18.87
C LEU A 144 -20.10 -13.62 -19.98
N VAL A 145 -18.99 -12.90 -19.80
CA VAL A 145 -18.49 -11.99 -20.85
C VAL A 145 -18.21 -12.75 -22.14
N ASN A 146 -17.57 -13.93 -22.05
CA ASN A 146 -17.34 -14.77 -23.22
C ASN A 146 -18.63 -15.29 -23.85
N THR A 147 -19.72 -15.53 -23.09
CA THR A 147 -21.02 -15.92 -23.69
C THR A 147 -21.67 -14.80 -24.48
N ILE A 148 -21.35 -13.56 -24.14
CA ILE A 148 -21.88 -12.38 -24.82
C ILE A 148 -21.04 -12.06 -26.05
N THR A 149 -19.73 -12.33 -26.03
CA THR A 149 -18.81 -12.00 -27.12
C THR A 149 -18.58 -13.15 -28.12
N MET A 150 -18.66 -14.41 -27.69
CA MET A 150 -18.41 -15.60 -28.51
C MET A 150 -19.71 -16.36 -28.73
N GLU A 151 -19.91 -16.88 -29.95
CA GLU A 151 -21.11 -17.65 -30.31
C GLU A 151 -21.25 -18.95 -29.49
N ASN A 152 -20.14 -19.62 -29.11
CA ASN A 152 -20.16 -20.90 -28.38
C ASN A 152 -19.12 -20.99 -27.26
N VAL A 153 -19.52 -20.74 -26.00
CA VAL A 153 -18.61 -20.84 -24.83
C VAL A 153 -18.26 -22.27 -24.44
N VAL A 154 -19.10 -23.24 -24.84
CA VAL A 154 -18.80 -24.66 -24.64
C VAL A 154 -17.51 -25.05 -25.38
N ASP A 155 -17.21 -24.40 -26.50
CA ASP A 155 -15.99 -24.67 -27.27
C ASP A 155 -14.73 -24.16 -26.57
N LEU A 156 -14.82 -23.10 -25.74
CA LEU A 156 -13.73 -22.63 -24.89
C LEU A 156 -13.33 -23.72 -23.87
N LEU A 157 -14.33 -24.30 -23.18
CA LEU A 157 -14.10 -25.37 -22.19
C LEU A 157 -13.62 -26.66 -22.85
N ARG A 158 -14.20 -27.03 -23.99
CA ARG A 158 -13.79 -28.23 -24.76
C ARG A 158 -12.41 -28.09 -25.37
N SER A 159 -12.02 -26.89 -25.77
CA SER A 159 -10.73 -26.59 -26.39
C SER A 159 -9.67 -26.15 -25.39
N PHE A 160 -9.95 -26.16 -24.08
CA PHE A 160 -8.98 -25.75 -23.06
C PHE A 160 -7.66 -26.52 -23.19
N GLY A 161 -7.71 -27.84 -23.34
CA GLY A 161 -6.50 -28.65 -23.56
C GLY A 161 -5.82 -28.41 -24.92
N LYS A 162 -6.56 -27.93 -25.92
CA LYS A 162 -6.01 -27.55 -27.23
C LYS A 162 -5.36 -26.18 -27.21
N ALA A 163 -5.79 -25.28 -26.32
CA ALA A 163 -5.23 -23.94 -26.18
C ALA A 163 -3.77 -23.94 -25.68
N PHE A 164 -3.34 -24.99 -24.96
CA PHE A 164 -1.95 -25.21 -24.57
C PHE A 164 -1.13 -26.00 -25.58
N ARG A 165 -1.65 -26.21 -26.79
CA ARG A 165 -0.93 -26.84 -27.89
C ARG A 165 -0.62 -25.83 -28.97
N SER A 166 0.41 -26.13 -29.74
CA SER A 166 0.78 -25.29 -30.87
C SER A 166 -0.34 -25.27 -31.90
N HIS A 167 -0.77 -24.07 -32.28
CA HIS A 167 -1.79 -23.85 -33.30
C HIS A 167 -1.30 -22.82 -34.32
N LYS A 168 -1.82 -22.91 -35.55
CA LYS A 168 -1.47 -22.00 -36.63
C LYS A 168 -2.32 -20.74 -36.53
N ILE A 169 -1.68 -19.58 -36.55
CA ILE A 169 -2.35 -18.28 -36.72
C ILE A 169 -2.17 -17.90 -38.19
N MET A 170 -3.30 -17.68 -38.88
CA MET A 170 -3.30 -17.20 -40.25
C MET A 170 -3.06 -15.69 -40.23
N ILE A 171 -2.01 -15.23 -40.91
CA ILE A 171 -1.70 -13.81 -41.03
C ILE A 171 -2.06 -13.35 -42.43
N VAL A 172 -2.99 -12.41 -42.51
CA VAL A 172 -3.28 -11.69 -43.75
C VAL A 172 -2.23 -10.59 -43.88
N GLN A 173 -1.37 -10.67 -44.90
CA GLN A 173 -0.44 -9.60 -45.20
C GLN A 173 -1.19 -8.45 -45.88
N VAL A 174 -1.36 -7.35 -45.15
CA VAL A 174 -1.86 -6.10 -45.76
C VAL A 174 -0.67 -5.37 -46.38
N TYR A 175 -0.49 -5.49 -47.69
CA TYR A 175 0.48 -4.66 -48.41
C TYR A 175 -0.01 -3.20 -48.42
N GLN A 176 0.64 -2.34 -47.64
CA GLN A 176 0.48 -0.89 -47.77
C GLN A 176 0.99 -0.49 -49.17
N ARG A 177 0.10 -0.09 -50.08
CA ARG A 177 0.49 0.35 -51.42
C ARG A 177 1.32 1.64 -51.30
N VAL A 178 2.62 1.56 -51.55
CA VAL A 178 3.54 2.73 -51.63
C VAL A 178 3.49 3.40 -53.02
N PHE A 179 2.49 3.10 -53.86
CA PHE A 179 2.43 3.57 -55.25
C PHE A 179 1.30 4.57 -55.50
N ASP A 180 1.43 5.79 -54.97
CA ASP A 180 0.57 6.92 -55.37
C ASP A 180 1.14 7.72 -56.57
N HIS A 181 2.27 7.30 -57.17
CA HIS A 181 2.95 8.06 -58.23
C HIS A 181 3.40 7.26 -59.47
N LEU A 182 2.72 6.17 -59.84
CA LEU A 182 2.93 5.57 -61.15
C LEU A 182 1.70 5.75 -62.05
N PRO A 183 1.88 6.14 -63.33
CA PRO A 183 0.79 6.24 -64.28
C PRO A 183 0.15 4.86 -64.52
N ALA A 184 -1.18 4.87 -64.61
CA ALA A 184 -2.03 3.70 -64.72
C ALA A 184 -1.89 3.02 -66.09
N ASP A 185 -0.81 2.26 -66.33
CA ASP A 185 -0.68 1.39 -67.51
C ASP A 185 0.43 0.33 -67.35
N ILE A 186 0.50 -0.34 -66.21
CA ILE A 186 1.25 -1.59 -66.07
C ILE A 186 0.29 -2.64 -65.52
N PRO A 187 0.05 -3.76 -66.23
CA PRO A 187 -0.65 -4.90 -65.64
C PRO A 187 0.31 -5.54 -64.64
N THR A 188 0.37 -4.97 -63.43
CA THR A 188 1.04 -5.62 -62.31
C THR A 188 0.19 -6.83 -61.97
N ALA A 189 0.60 -7.99 -62.46
CA ALA A 189 0.13 -9.26 -61.94
C ALA A 189 0.19 -9.19 -60.42
N SER A 190 -0.98 -9.24 -59.79
CA SER A 190 -1.10 -9.39 -58.33
C SER A 190 -0.25 -10.59 -57.94
N PRO A 191 0.76 -10.46 -57.05
CA PRO A 191 1.20 -11.65 -56.35
C PRO A 191 0.02 -12.11 -55.49
N LEU A 192 -0.19 -13.43 -55.49
CA LEU A 192 -1.22 -14.08 -54.70
C LEU A 192 -1.10 -13.69 -53.23
N ASP A 193 -2.25 -13.58 -52.54
CA ASP A 193 -2.35 -13.70 -51.09
C ASP A 193 -1.71 -15.02 -50.66
N ASP A 194 -0.40 -15.03 -50.37
CA ASP A 194 0.22 -16.15 -49.68
C ASP A 194 -0.12 -16.01 -48.20
N ASP A 195 -1.09 -16.81 -47.75
CA ASP A 195 -1.44 -16.96 -46.33
C ASP A 195 -0.21 -17.46 -45.55
N ILE A 196 0.50 -16.55 -44.88
CA ILE A 196 1.62 -16.92 -44.01
C ILE A 196 1.05 -17.42 -42.68
N SER A 197 1.19 -18.72 -42.43
CA SER A 197 0.81 -19.30 -41.14
C SER A 197 1.97 -19.21 -40.15
N LEU A 198 1.81 -18.48 -39.05
CA LEU A 198 2.74 -18.54 -37.92
C LEU A 198 2.32 -19.63 -36.94
N LEU A 199 3.31 -20.39 -36.47
CA LEU A 199 3.11 -21.42 -35.45
C LEU A 199 3.23 -20.79 -34.06
N THR A 200 2.21 -20.97 -33.20
CA THR A 200 2.30 -20.48 -31.82
C THR A 200 3.18 -21.36 -30.96
N PHE A 201 3.83 -20.73 -29.98
CA PHE A 201 4.58 -21.43 -28.96
C PHE A 201 3.64 -21.87 -27.82
N GLU A 202 3.70 -23.14 -27.46
CA GLU A 202 2.74 -23.81 -26.55
C GLU A 202 2.74 -23.20 -25.15
N TRP A 203 3.91 -22.76 -24.68
CA TRP A 203 4.09 -22.23 -23.33
C TRP A 203 3.82 -20.73 -23.22
N THR A 204 3.47 -20.04 -24.31
CA THR A 204 3.30 -18.58 -24.31
C THR A 204 2.31 -18.09 -23.23
N PRO A 205 1.10 -18.67 -23.06
CA PRO A 205 0.17 -18.21 -22.02
C PRO A 205 0.72 -18.38 -20.60
N LEU A 206 1.46 -19.47 -20.34
CA LEU A 206 2.07 -19.75 -19.04
C LEU A 206 3.23 -18.81 -18.75
N ILE A 207 4.07 -18.51 -19.74
CA ILE A 207 5.19 -17.58 -19.61
C ILE A 207 4.65 -16.17 -19.33
N VAL A 208 3.67 -15.70 -20.09
CA VAL A 208 3.07 -14.37 -19.87
C VAL A 208 2.42 -14.27 -18.49
N ALA A 209 1.68 -15.30 -18.07
CA ALA A 209 1.11 -15.35 -16.73
C ALA A 209 2.20 -15.33 -15.63
N LEU A 210 3.28 -16.10 -15.81
CA LEU A 210 4.39 -16.14 -14.86
C LEU A 210 5.11 -14.79 -14.78
N ILE A 211 5.35 -14.12 -15.91
CA ILE A 211 5.93 -12.77 -15.95
C ILE A 211 5.08 -11.81 -15.14
N GLN A 212 3.75 -11.80 -15.36
CA GLN A 212 2.84 -10.92 -14.63
C GLN A 212 2.84 -11.20 -13.12
N ILE A 213 2.76 -12.49 -12.73
CA ILE A 213 2.74 -12.90 -11.32
C ILE A 213 4.05 -12.52 -10.63
N CYS A 214 5.19 -12.83 -11.25
CA CYS A 214 6.51 -12.52 -10.71
C CYS A 214 6.75 -11.00 -10.63
N ALA A 215 6.41 -10.25 -11.67
CA ALA A 215 6.57 -8.79 -11.69
C ALA A 215 5.71 -8.10 -10.63
N ALA A 216 4.43 -8.47 -10.53
CA ALA A 216 3.52 -7.89 -9.54
C ALA A 216 3.92 -8.28 -8.11
N HIS A 217 4.34 -9.53 -7.89
CA HIS A 217 4.81 -9.98 -6.59
C HIS A 217 6.10 -9.28 -6.17
N LEU A 218 7.08 -9.16 -7.07
CA LEU A 218 8.33 -8.46 -6.82
C LEU A 218 8.06 -6.99 -6.46
N CYS A 219 7.24 -6.30 -7.25
CA CYS A 219 6.83 -4.92 -7.00
C CYS A 219 6.17 -4.76 -5.61
N TYR A 220 5.27 -5.68 -5.24
CA TYR A 220 4.63 -5.67 -3.92
C TYR A 220 5.61 -5.92 -2.77
N VAL A 221 6.54 -6.86 -2.91
CA VAL A 221 7.53 -7.19 -1.86
C VAL A 221 8.53 -6.03 -1.67
N THR A 222 9.08 -5.48 -2.75
CA THR A 222 10.02 -4.35 -2.68
C THR A 222 9.35 -3.10 -2.14
N SER A 223 8.10 -2.84 -2.54
CA SER A 223 7.29 -1.74 -2.01
C SER A 223 7.07 -1.86 -0.50
N LYS A 224 6.67 -3.05 -0.03
CA LYS A 224 6.52 -3.30 1.42
C LYS A 224 7.83 -3.10 2.17
N PHE A 225 8.93 -3.59 1.61
CA PHE A 225 10.24 -3.44 2.21
C PHE A 225 10.62 -1.96 2.34
N ALA A 226 10.46 -1.17 1.26
CA ALA A 226 10.73 0.26 1.25
C ALA A 226 9.89 1.02 2.30
N CYS A 227 8.61 0.69 2.45
CA CYS A 227 7.74 1.29 3.47
C CYS A 227 8.17 0.92 4.90
N LYS A 228 8.60 -0.34 5.14
CA LYS A 228 9.01 -0.80 6.48
C LYS A 228 10.30 -0.17 6.99
N ILE A 229 11.21 0.19 6.09
CA ILE A 229 12.50 0.82 6.44
C ILE A 229 12.45 2.36 6.34
N CYS A 230 11.27 2.94 6.15
CA CYS A 230 11.04 4.38 6.09
C CYS A 230 11.74 5.14 4.94
N ILE A 231 12.05 4.47 3.82
CA ILE A 231 12.58 5.13 2.59
C ILE A 231 11.49 5.36 1.52
N GLN A 232 10.23 5.42 1.97
CA GLN A 232 9.05 5.42 1.12
C GLN A 232 9.05 6.56 0.07
N GLY A 233 9.50 7.77 0.41
CA GLY A 233 9.47 8.90 -0.53
C GLY A 233 10.21 8.61 -1.84
N PHE A 234 11.48 8.20 -1.73
CA PHE A 234 12.32 7.94 -2.89
C PHE A 234 12.07 6.57 -3.53
N SER A 235 11.85 5.52 -2.75
CA SER A 235 11.83 4.14 -3.27
C SER A 235 10.43 3.55 -3.47
N PHE A 236 9.36 4.25 -3.07
CA PHE A 236 7.98 3.81 -3.25
C PHE A 236 7.13 4.88 -3.94
N ALA A 237 7.02 6.07 -3.36
CA ALA A 237 6.14 7.13 -3.83
C ALA A 237 6.54 7.66 -5.21
N PHE A 238 7.82 7.99 -5.39
CA PHE A 238 8.33 8.49 -6.66
C PHE A 238 8.22 7.46 -7.80
N PRO A 239 8.70 6.20 -7.66
CA PRO A 239 8.54 5.18 -8.69
C PRO A 239 7.08 4.89 -9.06
N ILE A 240 6.18 4.79 -8.06
CA ILE A 240 4.76 4.51 -8.33
C ILE A 240 4.11 5.66 -9.12
N SER A 241 4.40 6.91 -8.75
CA SER A 241 3.84 8.07 -9.47
C SER A 241 4.38 8.20 -10.89
N LEU A 242 5.61 7.75 -11.14
CA LEU A 242 6.28 7.82 -12.44
C LEU A 242 6.01 6.59 -13.34
N THR A 243 5.43 5.51 -12.78
CA THR A 243 5.25 4.23 -13.48
C THR A 243 4.45 4.38 -14.78
N ILE A 244 3.30 5.07 -14.74
CA ILE A 244 2.45 5.24 -15.93
C ILE A 244 3.11 6.16 -16.99
N PRO A 245 3.66 7.34 -16.65
CA PRO A 245 4.41 8.16 -17.61
C PRO A 245 5.57 7.42 -18.29
N VAL A 246 6.35 6.67 -17.52
CA VAL A 246 7.47 5.88 -18.07
C VAL A 246 6.95 4.73 -18.93
N CYS A 247 5.89 4.03 -18.49
CA CYS A 247 5.28 2.96 -19.25
C CYS A 247 4.75 3.45 -20.61
N ILE A 248 4.02 4.57 -20.63
CA ILE A 248 3.54 5.20 -21.87
C ILE A 248 4.72 5.59 -22.76
N SER A 249 5.77 6.19 -22.20
CA SER A 249 6.95 6.60 -22.99
C SER A 249 7.66 5.39 -23.63
N LEU A 250 7.81 4.29 -22.89
CA LEU A 250 8.39 3.05 -23.39
C LEU A 250 7.50 2.38 -24.45
N LEU A 251 6.18 2.38 -24.25
CA LEU A 251 5.21 1.85 -25.21
C LEU A 251 5.24 2.64 -26.51
N ILE A 252 5.26 3.97 -26.45
CA ILE A 252 5.39 4.84 -27.62
C ILE A 252 6.71 4.57 -28.35
N ALA A 253 7.83 4.54 -27.63
CA ALA A 253 9.13 4.24 -28.21
C ALA A 253 9.14 2.86 -28.91
N SER A 254 8.55 1.85 -28.27
CA SER A 254 8.45 0.50 -28.85
C SER A 254 7.58 0.44 -30.11
N CYS A 255 6.48 1.21 -30.16
CA CYS A 255 5.64 1.32 -31.33
C CYS A 255 6.36 2.08 -32.46
N GLY A 256 7.12 3.14 -32.14
CA GLY A 256 7.93 3.89 -33.10
C GLY A 256 9.02 3.03 -33.75
N ILE A 257 9.79 2.29 -32.94
CA ILE A 257 10.84 1.39 -33.45
C ILE A 257 10.25 0.32 -34.37
N ARG A 258 9.08 -0.23 -34.03
CA ARG A 258 8.38 -1.22 -34.87
C ARG A 258 7.85 -0.62 -36.18
N PHE A 259 7.47 0.65 -36.17
CA PHE A 259 7.01 1.35 -37.37
C PHE A 259 8.15 1.54 -38.37
N GLU A 260 9.36 1.82 -37.89
CA GLU A 260 10.57 1.90 -38.72
C GLU A 260 11.04 0.51 -39.20
N ASP A 261 11.09 -0.48 -38.30
CA ASP A 261 11.44 -1.87 -38.62
C ASP A 261 10.45 -2.86 -37.98
N VAL A 262 9.59 -3.44 -38.83
CA VAL A 262 8.54 -4.39 -38.45
C VAL A 262 9.10 -5.65 -37.78
N CYS A 263 10.35 -6.01 -38.07
CA CYS A 263 11.00 -7.24 -37.61
C CYS A 263 11.93 -7.04 -36.40
N PHE A 264 12.14 -5.81 -35.93
CA PHE A 264 13.09 -5.49 -34.86
C PHE A 264 12.91 -6.34 -33.58
N PHE A 265 11.66 -6.55 -33.16
CA PHE A 265 11.33 -7.29 -31.93
C PHE A 265 11.21 -8.81 -32.12
N GLU A 266 11.35 -9.34 -33.33
CA GLU A 266 11.03 -10.75 -33.64
C GLU A 266 11.90 -11.75 -32.86
N GLY A 267 13.11 -11.35 -32.43
CA GLY A 267 13.98 -12.18 -31.59
C GLY A 267 13.53 -12.32 -30.13
N TRP A 268 12.69 -11.40 -29.63
CA TRP A 268 12.30 -11.33 -28.21
C TRP A 268 10.79 -11.46 -28.00
N LEU A 269 9.98 -10.85 -28.88
CA LEU A 269 8.53 -10.87 -28.82
C LEU A 269 7.94 -11.36 -30.15
N PRO A 270 7.20 -12.49 -30.16
CA PRO A 270 6.54 -12.95 -31.37
C PRO A 270 5.52 -11.92 -31.90
N LYS A 271 5.37 -11.84 -33.22
CA LYS A 271 4.47 -10.89 -33.90
C LYS A 271 3.02 -10.98 -33.40
N TYR A 272 2.55 -12.17 -33.00
CA TYR A 272 1.19 -12.40 -32.51
C TYR A 272 0.95 -11.95 -31.05
N LEU A 273 2.02 -11.64 -30.30
CA LEU A 273 1.96 -11.18 -28.91
C LEU A 273 2.22 -9.67 -28.79
N PHE A 274 2.55 -9.02 -29.91
CA PHE A 274 2.80 -7.59 -29.94
C PHE A 274 1.49 -6.80 -29.77
N TRP A 275 1.56 -5.71 -29.01
CA TRP A 275 0.41 -4.87 -28.71
C TRP A 275 -0.09 -4.08 -29.93
N LYS A 276 -1.37 -3.71 -29.93
CA LYS A 276 -1.94 -2.84 -30.96
C LYS A 276 -1.40 -1.41 -30.78
N CYS A 277 -0.60 -0.96 -31.74
CA CYS A 277 -0.08 0.40 -31.79
C CYS A 277 -1.12 1.38 -32.36
N PRO A 278 -1.06 2.66 -31.97
CA PRO A 278 -1.86 3.70 -32.59
C PRO A 278 -1.47 3.89 -34.07
N THR A 279 -2.43 4.29 -34.90
CA THR A 279 -2.25 4.53 -36.35
C THR A 279 -2.02 6.02 -36.63
N GLY A 280 -0.99 6.37 -37.41
CA GLY A 280 -0.68 7.76 -37.85
C GLY A 280 0.68 8.30 -37.38
N ASP A 281 1.03 9.54 -37.75
CA ASP A 281 2.23 10.27 -37.30
C ASP A 281 2.08 10.72 -35.85
N PHE A 282 2.06 9.72 -34.96
CA PHE A 282 1.66 9.87 -33.58
C PHE A 282 2.58 10.80 -32.77
N PHE A 283 3.85 10.98 -33.11
CA PHE A 283 4.74 11.85 -32.32
C PHE A 283 4.32 13.33 -32.37
N GLN A 284 3.88 13.81 -33.54
CA GLN A 284 3.42 15.19 -33.68
C GLN A 284 1.98 15.36 -33.12
N ASP A 285 1.16 14.33 -33.30
CA ASP A 285 -0.20 14.28 -32.75
C ASP A 285 -0.20 14.05 -31.24
N PHE A 286 0.81 13.44 -30.63
CA PHE A 286 0.84 13.18 -29.18
C PHE A 286 0.94 14.48 -28.38
N PHE A 287 1.80 15.41 -28.78
CA PHE A 287 1.93 16.71 -28.10
C PHE A 287 0.77 17.67 -28.45
N THR A 288 0.16 17.49 -29.61
CA THR A 288 -0.87 18.42 -30.13
C THR A 288 -2.30 17.92 -29.88
N SER A 289 -2.49 16.61 -29.64
CA SER A 289 -3.80 16.00 -29.42
C SER A 289 -4.39 16.41 -28.08
N GLN A 290 -5.70 16.61 -28.08
CA GLN A 290 -6.49 16.99 -26.90
C GLN A 290 -6.45 15.91 -25.80
N HIS A 291 -6.09 14.66 -26.14
CA HIS A 291 -6.13 13.51 -25.23
C HIS A 291 -4.97 13.51 -24.24
N THR A 292 -3.80 14.00 -24.63
CA THR A 292 -2.62 14.06 -23.76
C THR A 292 -2.83 15.03 -22.60
N TRP A 293 -3.44 16.20 -22.85
CA TRP A 293 -3.75 17.17 -21.80
C TRP A 293 -4.78 16.62 -20.80
N LEU A 294 -5.79 15.92 -21.28
CA LEU A 294 -6.78 15.26 -20.42
C LEU A 294 -6.16 14.15 -19.56
N TRP A 295 -5.27 13.35 -20.16
CA TRP A 295 -4.50 12.36 -19.42
C TRP A 295 -3.61 13.01 -18.35
N LEU A 296 -2.92 14.11 -18.66
CA LEU A 296 -2.09 14.85 -17.69
C LEU A 296 -2.94 15.39 -16.53
N ILE A 297 -4.12 15.91 -16.80
CA ILE A 297 -5.07 16.35 -15.76
C ILE A 297 -5.47 15.15 -14.87
N CYS A 298 -5.77 14.00 -15.46
CA CYS A 298 -6.10 12.79 -14.71
C CYS A 298 -4.89 12.30 -13.88
N LEU A 299 -3.68 12.32 -14.44
CA LEU A 299 -2.44 11.98 -13.73
C LEU A 299 -2.17 12.91 -12.54
N LEU A 300 -2.34 14.22 -12.71
CA LEU A 300 -2.20 15.20 -11.63
C LEU A 300 -3.23 14.95 -10.53
N SER A 301 -4.48 14.68 -10.91
CA SER A 301 -5.53 14.36 -9.93
C SER A 301 -5.22 13.07 -9.15
N GLN A 302 -4.74 12.02 -9.81
CA GLN A 302 -4.29 10.80 -9.15
C GLN A 302 -3.14 11.07 -8.18
N THR A 303 -2.15 11.88 -8.61
CA THR A 303 -0.99 12.22 -7.78
C THR A 303 -1.42 12.97 -6.52
N TRP A 304 -2.41 13.86 -6.63
CA TRP A 304 -3.02 14.53 -5.49
C TRP A 304 -3.75 13.56 -4.56
N ILE A 305 -4.60 12.69 -5.09
CA ILE A 305 -5.34 11.68 -4.29
C ILE A 305 -4.37 10.73 -3.57
N ALA A 306 -3.22 10.45 -4.18
CA ALA A 306 -2.16 9.63 -3.62
C ALA A 306 -1.13 10.44 -2.81
N VAL A 307 -1.28 11.76 -2.60
CA VAL A 307 -0.23 12.61 -1.99
C VAL A 307 0.24 12.13 -0.61
N HIS A 308 -0.63 11.45 0.14
CA HIS A 308 -0.33 10.85 1.44
C HIS A 308 0.83 9.84 1.39
N ILE A 309 1.15 9.26 0.23
CA ILE A 309 2.29 8.35 0.08
C ILE A 309 3.64 9.09 0.11
N LEU A 310 3.67 10.40 -0.10
CA LEU A 310 4.92 11.19 -0.11
C LEU A 310 5.39 11.55 1.31
N THR A 311 4.46 11.67 2.26
CA THR A 311 4.75 12.08 3.64
C THR A 311 4.35 10.97 4.62
N PRO A 312 5.13 9.87 4.72
CA PRO A 312 4.81 8.78 5.62
C PRO A 312 4.93 9.23 7.08
N LYS A 313 3.99 8.81 7.94
CA LYS A 313 4.05 9.01 9.39
C LYS A 313 4.13 7.70 10.17
N SER A 314 4.55 6.63 9.50
CA SER A 314 4.60 5.28 10.06
C SER A 314 5.90 4.99 10.79
N ASP A 315 5.81 4.32 11.94
CA ASP A 315 6.96 3.87 12.71
C ASP A 315 7.80 2.85 11.92
N ARG A 316 9.10 2.84 12.21
CA ARG A 316 10.05 1.89 11.63
C ARG A 316 9.65 0.46 11.96
N LEU A 317 9.73 -0.43 10.97
CA LEU A 317 9.36 -1.85 11.07
C LEU A 317 7.89 -2.11 11.45
N SER A 318 7.01 -1.14 11.25
CA SER A 318 5.55 -1.32 11.40
C SER A 318 5.05 -2.58 10.68
N SER A 319 4.07 -3.25 11.30
CA SER A 319 3.40 -4.39 10.69
C SER A 319 2.72 -4.00 9.37
N THR A 320 2.61 -4.94 8.44
CA THR A 320 2.00 -4.69 7.12
C THR A 320 0.55 -4.20 7.24
N GLU A 321 -0.16 -4.59 8.29
CA GLU A 321 -1.55 -4.19 8.57
C GLU A 321 -1.69 -2.74 9.05
N LYS A 322 -0.63 -2.23 9.69
CA LYS A 322 -0.53 -0.82 10.05
C LYS A 322 -0.24 -0.01 8.79
N LEU A 323 0.69 -0.47 7.95
CA LEU A 323 1.11 0.23 6.72
C LEU A 323 0.06 0.23 5.60
N PHE A 324 -0.62 -0.89 5.37
CA PHE A 324 -1.58 -1.07 4.27
C PHE A 324 -2.98 -1.35 4.80
N VAL A 325 -3.98 -0.85 4.07
CA VAL A 325 -5.38 -1.12 4.42
C VAL A 325 -5.72 -2.57 4.08
N CYS A 326 -5.56 -3.00 2.84
CA CYS A 326 -5.80 -4.38 2.46
C CYS A 326 -4.51 -5.21 2.50
N PRO A 327 -4.59 -6.51 2.88
CA PRO A 327 -3.42 -7.37 2.99
C PRO A 327 -2.86 -7.75 1.62
N MET A 328 -3.72 -7.85 0.61
CA MET A 328 -3.40 -8.28 -0.75
C MET A 328 -3.52 -7.15 -1.77
N TYR A 329 -2.71 -7.24 -2.82
CA TYR A 329 -2.67 -6.32 -3.95
C TYR A 329 -3.56 -6.80 -5.12
N VAL A 330 -3.84 -5.90 -6.07
CA VAL A 330 -4.47 -6.22 -7.35
C VAL A 330 -3.36 -6.34 -8.40
N GLY A 331 -3.16 -7.54 -8.94
CA GLY A 331 -2.04 -7.82 -9.85
C GLY A 331 -2.15 -7.10 -11.20
N THR A 332 -3.36 -6.85 -11.69
CA THR A 332 -3.60 -6.19 -12.99
C THR A 332 -3.27 -4.70 -12.99
N LEU A 333 -3.45 -4.03 -11.85
CA LEU A 333 -3.24 -2.60 -11.65
C LEU A 333 -2.35 -2.42 -10.41
N ILE A 334 -1.12 -2.94 -10.47
CA ILE A 334 -0.24 -3.06 -9.31
C ILE A 334 0.16 -1.69 -8.73
N ASP A 335 0.46 -0.73 -9.59
CA ASP A 335 0.82 0.65 -9.25
C ASP A 335 -0.32 1.36 -8.51
N GLN A 336 -1.52 1.35 -9.10
CA GLN A 336 -2.74 1.91 -8.51
C GLN A 336 -3.09 1.18 -7.21
N SER A 337 -2.94 -0.15 -7.22
CA SER A 337 -3.19 -0.98 -6.05
C SER A 337 -2.25 -0.65 -4.90
N LEU A 338 -1.00 -0.29 -5.14
CA LEU A 338 -0.06 0.05 -4.09
C LEU A 338 -0.29 1.48 -3.60
N ALA A 339 -0.47 2.43 -4.52
CA ALA A 339 -0.71 3.83 -4.22
C ALA A 339 -1.92 4.03 -3.29
N PHE A 340 -3.08 3.51 -3.67
CA PHE A 340 -4.33 3.76 -2.94
C PHE A 340 -4.57 2.79 -1.77
N ASN A 341 -3.80 1.71 -1.67
CA ASN A 341 -3.86 0.78 -0.55
C ASN A 341 -2.90 1.13 0.59
N ARG A 342 -1.89 1.98 0.33
CA ARG A 342 -1.07 2.55 1.41
C ARG A 342 -2.00 3.33 2.33
N ARG A 343 -1.96 3.02 3.62
CA ARG A 343 -2.86 3.66 4.59
C ARG A 343 -2.61 5.16 4.64
N ARG A 344 -3.70 5.94 4.63
CA ARG A 344 -3.68 7.36 5.02
C ARG A 344 -3.46 7.43 6.54
N ASP A 345 -2.31 7.94 6.95
CA ASP A 345 -1.90 8.03 8.34
C ASP A 345 -2.68 9.19 9.02
N ASP A 346 -3.93 8.93 9.44
CA ASP A 346 -4.84 9.90 10.13
C ASP A 346 -4.70 9.89 11.67
N GLU A 347 -3.81 9.05 12.22
CA GLU A 347 -3.41 9.10 13.62
C GLU A 347 -2.45 10.30 13.78
N GLY A 348 -2.89 11.30 14.53
CA GLY A 348 -2.19 12.56 14.69
C GLY A 348 -0.80 12.34 15.31
N GLU A 349 0.15 13.20 14.92
CA GLU A 349 1.37 13.37 15.69
C GLU A 349 0.98 13.55 17.16
N LEU A 350 1.53 12.70 18.05
CA LEU A 350 1.50 12.95 19.48
C LEU A 350 2.09 14.34 19.68
N LYS A 351 1.26 15.33 20.02
CA LYS A 351 1.76 16.65 20.35
C LYS A 351 2.43 16.55 21.71
N SER A 352 3.57 17.23 21.89
CA SER A 352 4.27 17.28 23.19
C SER A 352 3.34 17.74 24.32
N ASP A 353 2.37 18.60 23.99
CA ASP A 353 1.34 19.06 24.92
C ASP A 353 0.39 17.94 25.39
N GLU A 354 0.09 16.92 24.57
CA GLU A 354 -0.76 15.79 24.98
C GLU A 354 -0.01 14.79 25.87
N LEU A 355 1.28 14.57 25.60
CA LEU A 355 2.17 13.74 26.43
C LEU A 355 2.43 14.38 27.82
N ALA A 356 2.60 15.70 27.88
CA ALA A 356 2.84 16.42 29.14
C ALA A 356 1.63 16.41 30.10
N LEU A 357 0.41 16.30 29.54
CA LEU A 357 -0.83 16.29 30.32
C LEU A 357 -1.18 14.92 30.92
N ASP A 358 -0.69 13.81 30.36
CA ASP A 358 -0.92 12.45 30.89
C ASP A 358 0.11 12.10 31.99
N GLY A 359 1.32 12.69 31.94
CA GLY A 359 2.39 12.45 32.93
C GLY A 359 2.37 13.32 34.18
N THR A 360 1.41 14.25 34.31
CA THR A 360 1.29 15.18 35.45
C THR A 360 0.44 14.64 36.60
N GLU A 361 -0.42 13.64 36.37
CA GLU A 361 -1.33 13.16 37.43
C GLU A 361 -0.62 12.37 38.55
N ASP A 362 0.51 11.71 38.29
CA ASP A 362 1.16 10.83 39.28
C ASP A 362 2.38 11.44 40.01
N TYR A 363 2.91 12.60 39.60
CA TYR A 363 4.17 13.14 40.14
C TYR A 363 4.14 14.61 40.59
N GLU A 364 2.99 15.31 40.54
CA GLU A 364 2.90 16.71 40.97
C GLU A 364 3.04 16.93 42.50
N THR A 365 3.18 15.89 43.32
CA THR A 365 3.23 16.04 44.80
C THR A 365 4.59 16.46 45.37
N MET A 366 5.62 16.78 44.57
CA MET A 366 6.96 17.03 45.14
C MET A 366 7.74 18.25 44.63
N TYR A 367 7.15 19.23 43.96
CA TYR A 367 7.79 20.57 43.83
C TYR A 367 6.73 21.67 43.62
N GLU A 368 6.03 22.05 44.69
CA GLU A 368 5.33 23.34 44.73
C GLU A 368 6.34 24.45 45.06
N THR A 369 6.82 25.17 44.05
CA THR A 369 7.27 26.56 44.26
C THR A 369 7.12 27.39 42.99
N ILE A 370 6.12 28.28 43.02
CA ILE A 370 6.01 29.58 42.32
C ILE A 370 5.93 29.54 40.78
N SER A 371 4.70 29.62 40.25
CA SER A 371 4.24 30.80 39.49
C SER A 371 2.76 30.70 39.14
N GLU A 372 2.03 31.76 39.45
CA GLU A 372 0.60 31.93 39.22
C GLU A 372 0.25 32.14 37.73
N SER A 373 -1.01 31.80 37.43
CA SER A 373 -1.89 32.34 36.37
C SER A 373 -1.63 31.94 34.91
N SER A 374 -2.46 31.04 34.38
CA SER A 374 -3.50 31.41 33.38
C SER A 374 -4.27 30.18 32.89
N ASP A 375 -5.61 30.29 32.92
CA ASP A 375 -6.62 29.62 32.10
C ASP A 375 -6.71 28.08 32.08
N LYS A 376 -7.43 27.55 33.08
CA LYS A 376 -8.03 26.21 33.02
C LYS A 376 -9.40 26.26 32.33
N ASP A 377 -9.40 26.13 30.99
CA ASP A 377 -10.60 25.76 30.24
C ASP A 377 -10.35 24.47 29.43
N LYS A 378 -10.26 23.33 30.14
CA LYS A 378 -10.30 22.01 29.50
C LYS A 378 -11.75 21.61 29.24
N LYS A 379 -12.19 21.80 28.00
CA LYS A 379 -13.33 21.06 27.42
C LYS A 379 -13.04 19.56 27.53
N LYS A 380 -13.80 18.87 28.37
CA LYS A 380 -13.87 17.40 28.41
C LYS A 380 -14.33 16.88 27.05
N ALA A 381 -13.39 16.42 26.23
CA ALA A 381 -13.70 15.55 25.10
C ALA A 381 -14.00 14.13 25.63
N ALA A 382 -14.94 13.44 24.96
CA ALA A 382 -15.44 12.12 25.30
C ALA A 382 -14.31 11.08 25.52
N PRO A 383 -14.53 10.03 26.33
CA PRO A 383 -13.48 9.08 26.65
C PRO A 383 -13.12 8.27 25.40
N SER A 384 -11.97 8.56 24.79
CA SER A 384 -11.33 7.58 23.93
C SER A 384 -10.84 6.45 24.82
N THR A 385 -11.14 5.21 24.46
CA THR A 385 -10.63 4.00 25.13
C THR A 385 -9.12 3.79 24.94
N VAL A 386 -8.44 4.75 24.30
CA VAL A 386 -7.00 4.75 24.00
C VAL A 386 -6.45 6.04 24.60
N LYS A 387 -5.50 5.90 25.52
CA LYS A 387 -4.77 7.03 26.12
C LYS A 387 -3.56 7.38 25.26
N ALA A 388 -3.03 8.61 25.40
CA ALA A 388 -1.81 9.01 24.69
C ALA A 388 -0.62 8.09 25.04
N SER A 389 -0.58 7.61 26.29
CA SER A 389 0.36 6.59 26.77
C SER A 389 0.30 5.24 26.06
N ASP A 390 -0.84 4.84 25.48
CA ASP A 390 -0.96 3.59 24.72
C ASP A 390 -0.19 3.62 23.38
N HIS A 391 0.19 4.81 22.91
CA HIS A 391 0.97 4.99 21.70
C HIS A 391 2.49 4.91 21.96
N VAL A 392 2.92 4.88 23.23
CA VAL A 392 4.34 4.77 23.59
C VAL A 392 4.77 3.30 23.53
N THR A 393 5.87 3.02 22.83
CA THR A 393 6.41 1.65 22.75
C THR A 393 6.98 1.24 24.10
N LYS A 394 6.54 0.09 24.64
CA LYS A 394 7.10 -0.49 25.87
C LYS A 394 8.00 -1.67 25.54
N ILE A 395 9.24 -1.65 26.04
CA ILE A 395 10.22 -2.73 25.91
C ILE A 395 10.33 -3.43 27.27
N TYR A 396 9.93 -4.69 27.29
CA TYR A 396 10.11 -5.58 28.44
C TYR A 396 11.37 -6.41 28.25
N ALA A 397 12.38 -6.21 29.10
CA ALA A 397 13.56 -7.07 29.16
C ALA A 397 13.42 -8.07 30.29
N CYS A 398 13.30 -9.36 29.95
CA CYS A 398 13.26 -10.43 30.93
C CYS A 398 14.62 -11.13 30.97
N ALA A 399 15.20 -11.25 32.15
CA ALA A 399 16.41 -12.03 32.39
C ALA A 399 16.12 -13.11 33.43
N THR A 400 16.57 -14.33 33.18
CA THR A 400 16.54 -15.43 34.16
C THR A 400 17.97 -15.69 34.62
N MET A 401 18.19 -15.80 35.93
CA MET A 401 19.51 -16.06 36.49
C MET A 401 19.50 -17.33 37.31
N TRP A 402 20.50 -18.17 37.06
CA TRP A 402 20.75 -19.42 37.77
C TRP A 402 22.24 -19.74 37.68
N HIS A 403 22.91 -19.90 38.81
CA HIS A 403 24.36 -20.17 38.87
C HIS A 403 25.29 -19.16 38.16
N GLU A 404 24.82 -17.94 37.84
CA GLU A 404 25.63 -16.95 37.13
C GLU A 404 26.82 -16.45 37.94
N THR A 405 27.90 -16.16 37.23
CA THR A 405 29.12 -15.60 37.79
C THR A 405 28.99 -14.10 38.06
N THR A 406 29.87 -13.57 38.90
CA THR A 406 29.94 -12.14 39.21
C THR A 406 30.11 -11.29 37.94
N ASP A 407 30.93 -11.74 36.98
CA ASP A 407 31.22 -10.99 35.75
C ASP A 407 30.02 -10.97 34.79
N GLU A 408 29.28 -12.07 34.68
CA GLU A 408 28.04 -12.16 33.90
C GLU A 408 26.95 -11.24 34.49
N MET A 409 26.78 -11.25 35.82
CA MET A 409 25.85 -10.34 36.51
C MET A 409 26.24 -8.87 36.31
N ILE A 410 27.54 -8.53 36.34
CA ILE A 410 28.04 -7.18 36.03
C ILE A 410 27.72 -6.79 34.59
N GLN A 411 27.97 -7.67 33.61
CA GLN A 411 27.70 -7.37 32.20
C GLN A 411 26.21 -7.16 31.94
N MET A 412 25.35 -8.00 32.52
CA MET A 412 23.90 -7.84 32.42
C MET A 412 23.45 -6.48 33.00
N LEU A 413 23.89 -6.15 34.22
CA LEU A 413 23.56 -4.87 34.86
C LEU A 413 24.07 -3.67 34.04
N LYS A 414 25.27 -3.75 33.46
CA LYS A 414 25.79 -2.70 32.56
C LYS A 414 24.92 -2.53 31.31
N SER A 415 24.40 -3.62 30.74
CA SER A 415 23.50 -3.56 29.58
C SER A 415 22.18 -2.88 29.94
N ILE A 416 21.60 -3.26 31.08
CA ILE A 416 20.36 -2.68 31.62
C ILE A 416 20.54 -1.18 31.87
N MET A 417 21.62 -0.77 32.55
CA MET A 417 21.86 0.62 32.90
C MET A 417 22.10 1.52 31.69
N ARG A 418 22.74 1.01 30.62
CA ARG A 418 22.90 1.78 29.37
C ARG A 418 21.57 2.06 28.68
N MET A 419 20.64 1.11 28.74
CA MET A 419 19.28 1.28 28.21
C MET A 419 18.48 2.26 29.07
N ASP A 420 18.61 2.18 30.40
CA ASP A 420 17.96 3.11 31.34
C ASP A 420 18.48 4.56 31.17
N GLU A 421 19.79 4.73 30.97
CA GLU A 421 20.40 6.04 30.70
C GLU A 421 19.87 6.67 29.39
N ASP A 422 19.79 5.89 28.31
CA ASP A 422 19.23 6.34 27.02
C ASP A 422 17.74 6.71 27.16
N GLN A 423 16.94 5.87 27.83
CA GLN A 423 15.53 6.17 28.12
C GLN A 423 15.38 7.46 28.93
N CYS A 424 16.17 7.64 29.99
CA CYS A 424 16.15 8.81 30.84
C CYS A 424 16.51 10.08 30.06
N ALA A 425 17.55 10.02 29.22
CA ALA A 425 17.96 11.14 28.36
C ALA A 425 16.83 11.56 27.41
N ARG A 426 16.16 10.60 26.74
CA ARG A 426 15.02 10.88 25.85
C ARG A 426 13.82 11.43 26.62
N ARG A 427 13.50 10.86 27.78
CA ARG A 427 12.41 11.35 28.66
C ARG A 427 12.65 12.79 29.10
N ASN A 428 13.89 13.12 29.47
CA ASN A 428 14.28 14.47 29.87
C ASN A 428 14.21 15.44 28.68
N ALA A 429 14.65 15.03 27.49
CA ALA A 429 14.51 15.84 26.28
C ALA A 429 13.04 16.15 25.96
N GLN A 430 12.15 15.16 26.07
CA GLN A 430 10.71 15.38 25.90
C GLN A 430 10.13 16.33 26.94
N LYS A 431 10.46 16.11 28.22
CA LYS A 431 9.89 16.88 29.34
C LYS A 431 10.38 18.33 29.37
N TYR A 432 11.68 18.55 29.20
CA TYR A 432 12.30 19.87 29.39
C TYR A 432 12.45 20.66 28.09
N LEU A 433 12.74 20.01 26.97
CA LEU A 433 12.91 20.68 25.67
C LEU A 433 11.61 20.73 24.86
N ARG A 434 10.54 20.05 25.30
CA ARG A 434 9.25 19.91 24.60
C ARG A 434 9.39 19.35 23.17
N ILE A 435 10.48 18.63 22.91
CA ILE A 435 10.73 17.95 21.64
C ILE A 435 10.05 16.58 21.71
N VAL A 436 9.14 16.28 20.78
CA VAL A 436 8.58 14.94 20.67
C VAL A 436 9.59 14.06 19.96
N ASP A 437 10.20 13.15 20.71
CA ASP A 437 11.04 12.10 20.12
C ASP A 437 10.15 10.98 19.59
N PRO A 438 10.09 10.74 18.26
CA PRO A 438 9.30 9.67 17.68
C PRO A 438 9.81 8.26 18.06
N ASP A 439 11.09 8.14 18.46
CA ASP A 439 11.71 6.88 18.84
C ASP A 439 11.74 6.69 20.38
N TYR A 440 10.90 7.42 21.11
CA TYR A 440 10.77 7.24 22.55
C TYR A 440 10.14 5.89 22.90
N TYR A 441 10.72 5.24 23.91
CA TYR A 441 10.23 3.99 24.45
C TYR A 441 10.26 4.03 25.98
N GLU A 442 9.40 3.22 26.59
CA GLU A 442 9.50 2.89 28.01
C GLU A 442 10.24 1.56 28.16
N PHE A 443 11.20 1.50 29.06
CA PHE A 443 11.98 0.30 29.33
C PHE A 443 11.66 -0.23 30.72
N GLU A 444 11.33 -1.52 30.80
CA GLU A 444 11.06 -2.20 32.06
C GLU A 444 11.83 -3.52 32.08
N VAL A 445 12.55 -3.77 33.17
CA VAL A 445 13.40 -4.96 33.31
C VAL A 445 12.91 -5.86 34.42
N HIS A 446 12.66 -7.12 34.10
CA HIS A 446 12.27 -8.16 35.05
C HIS A 446 13.40 -9.18 35.16
N VAL A 447 14.02 -9.25 36.35
CA VAL A 447 15.06 -10.23 36.64
C VAL A 447 14.48 -11.32 37.53
N PHE A 448 14.38 -12.53 36.98
CA PHE A 448 13.90 -13.72 37.68
C PHE A 448 15.08 -14.54 38.16
N PHE A 449 15.04 -14.98 39.42
CA PHE A 449 16.00 -15.93 39.97
C PHE A 449 15.38 -17.31 40.08
N ASP A 450 16.10 -18.32 39.58
CA ASP A 450 15.81 -19.71 39.90
C ASP A 450 16.37 -20.04 41.30
N ASP A 451 15.59 -20.78 42.11
CA ASP A 451 15.93 -21.14 43.49
C ASP A 451 16.49 -19.99 44.36
N ALA A 452 15.81 -18.84 44.33
CA ALA A 452 16.22 -17.61 45.02
C ALA A 452 16.35 -17.74 46.55
N PHE A 453 15.73 -18.76 47.15
CA PHE A 453 15.69 -18.97 48.60
C PHE A 453 16.16 -20.38 48.95
N GLU A 454 17.02 -20.47 49.96
CA GLU A 454 17.55 -21.69 50.53
C GLU A 454 17.14 -21.77 52.01
N TRP A 455 17.19 -22.96 52.61
CA TRP A 455 16.93 -23.11 54.05
C TRP A 455 18.08 -22.53 54.87
N SER A 456 17.78 -21.90 56.00
CA SER A 456 18.82 -21.36 56.87
C SER A 456 19.58 -22.49 57.59
N ASP A 457 20.89 -22.36 57.73
CA ASP A 457 21.71 -23.30 58.52
C ASP A 457 21.44 -23.21 60.05
N HIS A 458 20.70 -22.19 60.49
CA HIS A 458 20.49 -21.86 61.91
C HIS A 458 19.08 -22.17 62.42
N SER A 459 18.14 -22.41 61.50
CA SER A 459 16.70 -22.51 61.76
C SER A 459 16.05 -23.22 60.57
N ASP A 460 15.46 -24.38 60.80
CA ASP A 460 14.72 -25.15 59.79
C ASP A 460 13.39 -24.50 59.40
N GLU A 461 12.94 -23.47 60.13
CA GLU A 461 11.72 -22.72 59.83
C GLU A 461 11.97 -21.47 58.97
N ASP A 462 13.22 -21.02 58.87
CA ASP A 462 13.58 -19.78 58.16
C ASP A 462 14.18 -20.05 56.78
N ARG A 463 13.76 -19.25 55.80
CA ARG A 463 14.35 -19.21 54.45
C ARG A 463 15.26 -18.01 54.29
N VAL A 464 16.46 -18.24 53.79
CA VAL A 464 17.47 -17.22 53.51
C VAL A 464 17.64 -17.06 52.01
N VAL A 465 17.97 -15.86 51.57
CA VAL A 465 18.31 -15.60 50.16
C VAL A 465 19.56 -16.36 49.76
N ASN A 466 19.51 -17.00 48.59
CA ASN A 466 20.63 -17.72 48.01
C ASN A 466 21.87 -16.80 47.86
N ARG A 467 23.06 -17.39 47.92
CA ARG A 467 24.34 -16.74 47.59
C ARG A 467 24.28 -15.96 46.28
N PHE A 468 23.64 -16.46 45.23
CA PHE A 468 23.57 -15.77 43.93
C PHE A 468 22.76 -14.45 44.01
N VAL A 469 21.66 -14.45 44.77
CA VAL A 469 20.88 -13.23 45.04
C VAL A 469 21.71 -12.24 45.85
N THR A 470 22.44 -12.74 46.85
CA THR A 470 23.36 -11.93 47.65
C THR A 470 24.48 -11.33 46.79
N THR A 471 25.03 -12.10 45.85
CA THR A 471 26.04 -11.63 44.89
C THR A 471 25.47 -10.53 44.01
N LEU A 472 24.27 -10.68 43.45
CA LEU A 472 23.65 -9.63 42.64
C LEU A 472 23.48 -8.33 43.45
N VAL A 473 22.98 -8.41 44.69
CA VAL A 473 22.81 -7.22 45.55
C VAL A 473 24.15 -6.55 45.84
N LYS A 474 25.22 -7.33 46.08
CA LYS A 474 26.58 -6.80 46.26
C LYS A 474 27.13 -6.17 44.99
N VAL A 475 26.86 -6.76 43.84
CA VAL A 475 27.34 -6.30 42.54
C VAL A 475 26.53 -5.10 42.04
N SER A 476 25.28 -4.95 42.48
CA SER A 476 24.41 -3.83 42.11
C SER A 476 25.05 -2.48 42.42
N SER A 477 25.75 -2.33 43.55
CA SER A 477 26.48 -1.10 43.87
C SER A 477 27.69 -0.86 42.95
N THR A 478 28.39 -1.91 42.53
CA THR A 478 29.49 -1.84 41.54
C THR A 478 28.99 -1.57 40.12
N GLY A 479 27.82 -2.09 39.76
CA GLY A 479 27.10 -1.75 38.55
C GLY A 479 26.67 -0.28 38.56
N ARG A 480 26.12 0.19 39.69
CA ARG A 480 25.74 1.60 39.94
C ARG A 480 26.91 2.58 39.90
N SER A 481 28.10 2.20 40.38
CA SER A 481 29.28 3.07 40.29
C SER A 481 29.79 3.25 38.85
N SER A 482 29.27 2.44 37.92
CA SER A 482 29.61 2.55 36.50
C SER A 482 28.61 3.45 35.73
N VAL A 483 27.34 3.54 36.17
CA VAL A 483 26.27 4.40 35.64
C VAL A 483 25.18 4.55 36.75
N GLU A 484 24.84 5.77 37.16
CA GLU A 484 23.93 6.07 38.30
C GLU A 484 22.43 5.78 37.99
N ALA A 485 21.75 4.88 38.75
CA ALA A 485 20.31 4.96 39.14
C ALA A 485 19.80 3.77 40.00
N PHE A 486 18.57 3.92 40.54
CA PHE A 486 17.90 3.28 41.70
C PHE A 486 17.35 1.85 41.45
N LEU A 487 17.10 1.05 42.51
CA LEU A 487 16.50 -0.30 42.44
C LEU A 487 15.26 -0.38 43.33
N ILE A 488 14.15 -0.88 42.80
CA ILE A 488 12.95 -1.29 43.56
C ILE A 488 12.81 -2.80 43.40
N ALA A 489 12.67 -3.52 44.51
CA ALA A 489 12.38 -4.95 44.52
C ALA A 489 10.92 -5.15 44.97
N GLU A 490 10.09 -5.74 44.11
CA GLU A 490 8.69 -6.04 44.43
C GLU A 490 8.46 -7.54 44.69
N ARG A 491 7.53 -7.79 45.60
CA ARG A 491 7.26 -9.07 46.27
C ARG A 491 6.36 -9.96 45.41
N CYS A 492 6.89 -11.01 44.82
CA CYS A 492 6.07 -12.08 44.23
C CYS A 492 5.34 -12.86 45.34
N ARG A 493 4.04 -12.58 45.52
CA ARG A 493 3.13 -13.39 46.35
C ARG A 493 2.18 -14.13 45.38
N ARG A 494 2.47 -15.40 45.05
CA ARG A 494 1.50 -16.31 44.42
C ARG A 494 0.71 -17.01 45.53
N VAL A 495 -0.62 -16.94 45.44
CA VAL A 495 -1.55 -17.95 45.97
C VAL A 495 -1.68 -19.04 44.92
#